data_AF-A0AAC9TZK6-F1
#
_entry.id   AF-A0AAC9TZK6-F1
#
_cell.length_a   1.000
_cell.length_b   1.000
_cell.length_c   1.000
_cell.angle_alpha   90.00
_cell.angle_beta   90.00
_cell.angle_gamma   90.00
#
_symmetry.space_group_name_H-M   'P 1'
#
loop_
_entity.id
_entity.type
_entity.pdbx_description
1 polymer ?
#
loop_
_entity_poly.entity_id
_entity_poly.type
_entity_poly.pdbx_seq_one_letter_code
_entity_poly.pdbx_strand_id
1 'polypeptide(L)'
;MSLTDLKRRKPKPRKKLSVEEFIEDANNYAFGQPSLAKRIKKKRKTNTTVNQKKQASRIFRHATFTLTETSIAQLNELAKESKIAKSRLIRMMITEFASKSKQQLQALIEVSED
;
A
#
# COMPACT_ATOMS: atom_id res chain seq x y z
N MET A 1 3.18 -26.66 8.53
CA MET A 1 3.64 -25.85 7.38
C MET A 1 4.61 -26.71 6.57
N SER A 2 4.23 -27.21 5.38
CA SER A 2 5.08 -28.13 4.61
C SER A 2 6.15 -27.36 3.82
N LEU A 3 7.40 -27.86 3.85
CA LEU A 3 8.56 -27.28 3.15
C LEU A 3 8.52 -27.49 1.62
N THR A 4 7.40 -27.96 1.07
CA THR A 4 7.22 -28.34 -0.34
C THR A 4 7.11 -27.14 -1.29
N ASP A 5 6.86 -25.94 -0.77
CA ASP A 5 6.61 -24.74 -1.59
C ASP A 5 7.81 -23.79 -1.73
N LEU A 6 9.03 -24.23 -1.43
CA LEU A 6 10.22 -23.47 -1.78
C LEU A 6 10.53 -23.63 -3.29
N LYS A 7 9.65 -23.05 -4.12
CA LYS A 7 9.77 -22.98 -5.57
C LYS A 7 11.18 -22.47 -5.92
N ARG A 8 12.03 -23.33 -6.48
CA ARG A 8 13.38 -22.97 -6.94
C ARG A 8 13.26 -21.95 -8.07
N ARG A 9 13.35 -20.67 -7.74
CA ARG A 9 13.31 -19.58 -8.73
C ARG A 9 14.66 -19.54 -9.44
N LYS A 10 14.65 -19.38 -10.77
CA LYS A 10 15.88 -19.19 -11.56
C LYS A 10 16.64 -17.98 -10.99
N PRO A 11 17.95 -18.10 -10.71
CA PRO A 11 18.73 -17.00 -10.16
C PRO A 11 18.77 -15.85 -11.18
N LYS A 12 18.59 -14.62 -10.68
CA LYS A 12 18.70 -13.42 -11.54
C LYS A 12 20.15 -13.29 -12.02
N PRO A 13 20.39 -12.90 -13.28
CA PRO A 13 21.74 -12.65 -13.77
C PRO A 13 22.41 -11.59 -12.89
N ARG A 14 23.54 -11.96 -12.29
CA ARG A 14 24.37 -11.04 -11.51
C ARG A 14 25.21 -10.22 -12.48
N LYS A 15 25.37 -8.92 -12.19
CA LYS A 15 26.30 -8.08 -12.94
C LYS A 15 27.72 -8.51 -12.59
N LYS A 16 28.60 -8.59 -13.60
CA LYS A 16 30.03 -8.78 -13.38
C LYS A 16 30.57 -7.48 -12.77
N LEU A 17 31.18 -7.60 -11.59
CA LEU A 17 31.80 -6.50 -10.85
C LEU A 17 33.29 -6.49 -11.22
N SER A 18 33.91 -5.32 -11.35
CA SER A 18 35.37 -5.24 -11.47
C SER A 18 36.04 -5.56 -10.14
N VAL A 19 37.33 -5.92 -10.18
CA VAL A 19 38.13 -6.14 -8.97
C VAL A 19 38.22 -4.85 -8.14
N GLU A 20 38.43 -3.72 -8.79
CA GLU A 20 38.51 -2.40 -8.16
C GLU A 20 37.17 -2.01 -7.50
N GLU A 21 36.04 -2.26 -8.19
CA GLU A 21 34.70 -2.00 -7.64
C GLU A 21 34.44 -2.85 -6.40
N PHE A 22 34.91 -4.10 -6.37
CA PHE A 22 34.77 -4.98 -5.21
C PHE A 22 35.62 -4.53 -4.03
N ILE A 23 36.88 -4.14 -4.28
CA ILE A 23 37.80 -3.65 -3.24
C ILE A 23 37.25 -2.36 -2.61
N GLU A 24 36.78 -1.42 -3.42
CA GLU A 24 36.19 -0.17 -2.92
C GLU A 24 34.90 -0.42 -2.12
N ASP A 25 34.04 -1.35 -2.55
CA ASP A 25 32.82 -1.69 -1.81
C ASP A 25 33.12 -2.36 -0.47
N ALA A 26 34.16 -3.19 -0.40
CA ALA A 26 34.63 -3.82 0.83
C ALA A 26 35.20 -2.78 1.81
N ASN A 27 36.00 -1.83 1.33
CA ASN A 27 36.48 -0.71 2.12
C ASN A 27 35.30 0.11 2.66
N ASN A 28 34.35 0.48 1.79
CA ASN A 28 33.15 1.20 2.21
C ASN A 28 32.38 0.43 3.30
N TYR A 29 32.23 -0.89 3.17
CA TYR A 29 31.59 -1.71 4.19
C TYR A 29 32.33 -1.66 5.54
N ALA A 30 33.66 -1.79 5.53
CA ALA A 30 34.48 -1.71 6.73
C ALA A 30 34.36 -0.35 7.42
N PHE A 31 34.24 0.74 6.66
CA PHE A 31 34.04 2.10 7.17
C PHE A 31 32.55 2.46 7.44
N GLY A 32 31.62 1.50 7.33
CA GLY A 32 30.18 1.74 7.52
C GLY A 32 29.54 2.65 6.45
N GLN A 33 30.24 2.89 5.34
CA GLN A 33 29.81 3.72 4.24
C GLN A 33 28.90 2.96 3.25
N PRO A 34 28.00 3.68 2.56
CA PRO A 34 27.06 3.04 1.64
C PRO A 34 27.76 2.54 0.37
N SER A 35 27.51 1.26 0.04
CA SER A 35 28.03 0.59 -1.14
C SER A 35 27.85 1.38 -2.45
N LEU A 36 28.84 1.37 -3.33
CA LEU A 36 28.85 1.99 -4.64
C LEU A 36 27.70 1.48 -5.53
N ALA A 37 27.41 0.17 -5.47
CA ALA A 37 26.31 -0.44 -6.20
C ALA A 37 24.92 0.14 -5.82
N LYS A 38 24.76 0.64 -4.57
CA LYS A 38 23.54 1.37 -4.15
C LYS A 38 23.53 2.81 -4.70
N ARG A 39 24.69 3.46 -4.82
CA ARG A 39 24.79 4.83 -5.38
C ARG A 39 24.42 4.87 -6.87
N ILE A 40 24.87 3.89 -7.66
CA ILE A 40 24.51 3.79 -9.09
C ILE A 40 22.99 3.58 -9.29
N LYS A 41 22.35 2.79 -8.41
CA LYS A 41 20.89 2.59 -8.42
C LYS A 41 20.11 3.86 -8.06
N LYS A 42 20.66 4.75 -7.21
CA LYS A 42 20.05 6.06 -6.90
C LYS A 42 20.20 7.04 -8.06
N LYS A 43 21.38 7.13 -8.70
CA LYS A 43 21.61 8.04 -9.85
C LYS A 43 20.78 7.70 -11.08
N ARG A 44 20.41 6.43 -11.30
CA ARG A 44 19.49 6.03 -12.39
C ARG A 44 18.01 6.39 -12.14
N LYS A 45 17.66 6.89 -10.95
CA LYS A 45 16.28 7.29 -10.61
C LYS A 45 16.04 8.80 -10.66
N THR A 46 17.01 9.62 -11.07
CA THR A 46 16.94 11.09 -10.91
C THR A 46 16.71 11.89 -12.19
N ASN A 47 16.45 11.27 -13.35
CA ASN A 47 16.25 12.02 -14.62
C ASN A 47 14.83 11.90 -15.23
N THR A 48 13.83 11.45 -14.48
CA THR A 48 12.43 11.74 -14.82
C THR A 48 11.95 12.89 -13.96
N THR A 49 12.09 14.09 -14.52
CA THR A 49 11.11 15.18 -14.43
C THR A 49 10.23 15.17 -13.19
N VAL A 50 10.68 15.98 -12.23
CA VAL A 50 9.87 16.66 -11.24
C VAL A 50 8.76 17.44 -11.99
N ASN A 51 7.66 16.76 -12.29
CA ASN A 51 6.41 17.38 -12.73
C ASN A 51 5.25 16.52 -12.23
N GLN A 52 4.80 16.81 -11.00
CA GLN A 52 3.39 16.92 -10.60
C GLN A 52 2.38 15.81 -10.99
N LYS A 53 2.80 14.58 -11.34
CA LYS A 53 1.89 13.45 -11.67
C LYS A 53 1.89 12.30 -10.66
N LYS A 54 2.52 12.49 -9.51
CA LYS A 54 2.29 11.63 -8.34
C LYS A 54 1.52 12.43 -7.31
N GLN A 55 0.23 12.64 -7.60
CA GLN A 55 -0.79 12.53 -6.55
C GLN A 55 -0.33 11.35 -5.70
N ALA A 56 0.10 11.61 -4.46
CA ALA A 56 0.55 10.59 -3.54
C ALA A 56 -0.38 9.39 -3.72
N SER A 57 0.14 8.24 -4.16
CA SER A 57 -0.66 7.02 -4.20
C SER A 57 -1.18 6.86 -2.78
N ARG A 58 -2.43 7.28 -2.54
CA ARG A 58 -2.88 7.63 -1.20
C ARG A 58 -2.59 6.42 -0.34
N ILE A 59 -1.75 6.59 0.68
CA ILE A 59 -1.33 5.47 1.51
C ILE A 59 -2.57 5.05 2.28
N PHE A 60 -3.29 4.05 1.77
CA PHE A 60 -4.45 3.50 2.43
C PHE A 60 -3.95 2.59 3.55
N ARG A 61 -4.40 2.86 4.78
CA ARG A 61 -4.16 1.98 5.92
C ARG A 61 -5.28 0.94 5.98
N HIS A 62 -4.93 -0.29 6.33
CA HIS A 62 -5.90 -1.34 6.60
C HIS A 62 -6.52 -1.11 7.99
N ALA A 63 -7.80 -1.41 8.13
CA ALA A 63 -8.56 -1.35 9.37
C ALA A 63 -9.48 -2.56 9.47
N THR A 64 -9.72 -3.02 10.70
CA THR A 64 -10.65 -4.10 11.04
C THR A 64 -11.80 -3.50 11.84
N PHE A 65 -13.04 -3.84 11.46
CA PHE A 65 -14.26 -3.33 12.10
C PHE A 65 -15.11 -4.51 12.53
N THR A 66 -15.82 -4.34 13.65
CA THR A 66 -16.86 -5.27 14.08
C THR A 66 -18.15 -4.90 13.36
N LEU A 67 -18.76 -5.86 12.65
CA LEU A 67 -20.00 -5.69 11.91
C LEU A 67 -20.92 -6.87 12.19
N THR A 68 -22.23 -6.64 12.17
CA THR A 68 -23.22 -7.72 12.21
C THR A 68 -23.20 -8.52 10.91
N GLU A 69 -23.65 -9.78 10.97
CA GLU A 69 -23.72 -10.65 9.78
C GLU A 69 -24.63 -10.06 8.68
N THR A 70 -25.74 -9.45 9.11
CA THR A 70 -26.68 -8.74 8.22
C THR A 70 -25.99 -7.58 7.49
N SER A 71 -25.20 -6.77 8.20
CA SER A 71 -24.43 -5.67 7.62
C SER A 71 -23.38 -6.16 6.62
N ILE A 72 -22.71 -7.28 6.92
CA ILE A 72 -21.74 -7.88 6.01
C ILE A 72 -22.43 -8.36 4.72
N ALA A 73 -23.59 -8.99 4.83
CA ALA A 73 -24.39 -9.45 3.68
C ALA A 73 -24.83 -8.26 2.80
N GLN A 74 -25.41 -7.22 3.40
CA GLN A 74 -25.83 -6.01 2.69
C GLN A 74 -24.65 -5.32 1.97
N LEU A 75 -23.51 -5.17 2.64
CA LEU A 75 -22.31 -4.59 2.03
C LEU A 75 -21.81 -5.43 0.85
N ASN A 76 -21.94 -6.76 0.92
CA ASN A 76 -21.56 -7.65 -0.17
C ASN A 76 -22.49 -7.51 -1.39
N GLU A 77 -23.79 -7.43 -1.16
CA GLU A 77 -24.79 -7.26 -2.22
C GLU A 77 -24.61 -5.92 -2.92
N LEU A 78 -24.49 -4.83 -2.16
CA LEU A 78 -24.23 -3.49 -2.70
C LEU A 78 -22.94 -3.44 -3.52
N ALA A 79 -21.88 -4.11 -3.07
CA ALA A 79 -20.63 -4.17 -3.82
C ALA A 79 -20.76 -4.94 -5.14
N LYS A 80 -21.57 -6.00 -5.17
CA LYS A 80 -21.83 -6.78 -6.39
C LYS A 80 -22.68 -5.98 -7.39
N GLU A 81 -23.75 -5.35 -6.93
CA GLU A 81 -24.67 -4.59 -7.76
C GLU A 81 -24.01 -3.34 -8.36
N SER A 82 -23.38 -2.52 -7.51
CA SER A 82 -22.72 -1.28 -7.93
C SER A 82 -21.40 -1.50 -8.68
N LYS A 83 -20.84 -2.71 -8.64
CA LYS A 83 -19.50 -3.05 -9.12
C LYS A 83 -18.40 -2.18 -8.47
N ILE A 84 -18.64 -1.71 -7.25
CA ILE A 84 -17.69 -0.93 -6.46
C ILE A 84 -17.09 -1.81 -5.35
N ALA A 85 -15.78 -1.71 -5.13
CA ALA A 85 -15.13 -2.42 -4.04
C ALA A 85 -15.67 -2.00 -2.66
N LYS A 86 -15.84 -2.95 -1.74
CA LYS A 86 -16.36 -2.72 -0.38
C LYS A 86 -15.65 -1.58 0.36
N SER A 87 -14.31 -1.55 0.31
CA SER A 87 -13.52 -0.50 0.95
C SER A 87 -13.73 0.89 0.34
N ARG A 88 -14.14 0.97 -0.94
CA ARG A 88 -14.51 2.23 -1.58
C ARG A 88 -15.91 2.66 -1.19
N LEU A 89 -16.88 1.74 -1.11
CA LEU A 89 -18.22 2.01 -0.59
C LEU A 89 -18.17 2.57 0.82
N ILE A 90 -17.44 1.93 1.73
CA ILE A 90 -17.28 2.42 3.12
C ILE A 90 -16.72 3.85 3.12
N ARG A 91 -15.70 4.15 2.31
CA ARG A 91 -15.18 5.53 2.21
C ARG A 91 -16.20 6.53 1.67
N MET A 92 -17.01 6.13 0.69
CA MET A 92 -18.08 6.99 0.16
C MET A 92 -19.13 7.27 1.23
N MET A 93 -19.59 6.24 1.94
CA MET A 93 -20.54 6.37 3.05
C MET A 93 -19.98 7.27 4.15
N ILE A 94 -18.71 7.12 4.54
CA ILE A 94 -18.06 8.02 5.52
C ILE A 94 -18.03 9.46 5.02
N THR A 95 -17.73 9.67 3.73
CA THR A 95 -17.67 11.03 3.15
C THR A 95 -19.06 11.68 3.14
N GLU A 96 -20.07 10.92 2.75
CA GLU A 96 -21.47 11.37 2.77
C GLU A 96 -21.91 11.67 4.21
N PHE A 97 -21.62 10.78 5.15
CA PHE A 97 -21.95 10.95 6.56
C PHE A 97 -21.27 12.18 7.16
N ALA A 98 -20.00 12.43 6.85
CA ALA A 98 -19.27 13.61 7.28
C ALA A 98 -19.83 14.92 6.71
N SER A 99 -20.54 14.87 5.58
CA SER A 99 -21.16 16.05 4.96
C SER A 99 -22.54 16.41 5.54
N LYS A 100 -23.18 15.51 6.28
CA LYS A 100 -24.51 15.74 6.89
C LYS A 100 -24.43 16.71 8.06
N SER A 101 -25.52 17.42 8.34
CA SER A 101 -25.58 18.37 9.46
C SER A 101 -25.60 17.63 10.80
N LYS A 102 -25.12 18.29 11.87
CA LYS A 102 -25.08 17.69 13.22
C LYS A 102 -26.45 17.18 13.69
N GLN A 103 -27.51 17.91 13.36
CA GLN A 103 -28.89 17.54 13.71
C GLN A 103 -29.36 16.29 12.97
N GLN A 104 -29.06 16.18 11.68
CA GLN A 104 -29.38 14.99 10.88
C GLN A 104 -28.61 13.76 11.37
N LEU A 105 -27.36 13.96 11.80
CA LEU A 105 -26.54 12.90 12.37
C LEU A 105 -27.11 12.39 13.70
N GLN A 106 -27.52 13.27 14.60
CA GLN A 106 -28.14 12.88 15.87
C GLN A 106 -29.41 12.07 15.65
N ALA A 107 -30.30 12.54 14.77
CA ALA A 107 -31.53 11.82 14.44
C ALA A 107 -31.25 10.43 13.83
N LEU A 108 -30.20 10.31 12.99
CA LEU A 108 -29.84 9.02 12.40
C LEU A 108 -29.30 8.04 13.45
N ILE A 109 -28.52 8.55 14.42
CA ILE A 109 -27.94 7.74 15.49
C ILE A 109 -29.06 7.19 16.38
N GLU A 110 -30.00 8.04 16.79
CA GLU A 110 -31.17 7.64 17.62
C GLU A 110 -32.04 6.57 16.96
N VAL A 111 -32.18 6.61 15.62
CA VAL A 111 -32.94 5.59 14.87
C VAL A 111 -32.15 4.28 14.71
N SER A 112 -30.83 4.34 14.80
CA SER A 112 -29.93 3.19 14.59
C SER A 112 -29.49 2.50 15.88
N GLU A 113 -30.02 2.88 17.04
CA GLU A 113 -29.84 2.11 18.27
C GLU A 113 -30.67 0.81 18.15
N ASP A 114 -29.96 -0.29 17.83
CA ASP A 114 -30.41 -1.68 18.05
C ASP A 114 -30.38 -2.03 19.55
#